data_AF-A0A924YD67-F1
#
_entry.id   AF-A0A924YD67-F1
#
_cell.length_a   1.000
_cell.length_b   1.000
_cell.length_c   1.000
_cell.angle_alpha   90.00
_cell.angle_beta   90.00
_cell.angle_gamma   90.00
#
_symmetry.space_group_name_H-M   'P 1'
#
loop_
_entity.id
_entity.type
_entity.pdbx_description
1 polymer ?
#
loop_
_entity_poly.entity_id
_entity_poly.type
_entity_poly.pdbx_seq_one_letter_code
_entity_poly.pdbx_strand_id
1 'polypeptide(L)'
;WLGFDPAVIYYHRREREKRYGRSMWTFAKKFKYFVDSFVAFSYFPVRAASVLGVLLSIFGLSYALFVIIARLFFGIHAEGWASIMVVLLIVSGAQMLMIGVLGEYMWRNLDETRRRPRFVVERIVEPSSESAADEPQSLGVQNP
;
A
#
# COMPACT_ATOMS: atom_id res chain seq x y z
N TRP A 1 -8.93 -13.03 6.05
CA TRP A 1 -9.70 -13.93 5.17
C TRP A 1 -10.56 -14.81 6.07
N LEU A 2 -11.87 -14.89 5.82
CA LEU A 2 -12.83 -15.50 6.76
C LEU A 2 -12.97 -17.02 6.62
N GLY A 3 -12.28 -17.66 5.66
CA GLY A 3 -12.22 -19.13 5.55
C GLY A 3 -13.41 -19.82 4.88
N PHE A 4 -14.40 -19.07 4.40
CA PHE A 4 -15.60 -19.61 3.77
C PHE A 4 -15.42 -19.84 2.26
N ASP A 5 -16.22 -20.77 1.72
CA ASP A 5 -16.33 -21.03 0.28
C ASP A 5 -17.32 -20.05 -0.37
N PRO A 6 -16.86 -19.09 -1.20
CA PRO A 6 -17.73 -18.08 -1.78
C PRO A 6 -18.40 -18.56 -3.07
N ALA A 7 -19.73 -18.45 -3.14
CA ALA A 7 -20.47 -18.60 -4.40
C ALA A 7 -20.53 -17.27 -5.17
N VAL A 8 -20.14 -17.28 -6.45
CA VAL A 8 -20.17 -16.09 -7.32
C VAL A 8 -21.37 -16.16 -8.26
N ILE A 9 -22.27 -15.17 -8.17
CA ILE A 9 -23.42 -15.05 -9.06
C ILE A 9 -23.09 -14.01 -10.14
N TYR A 10 -22.97 -14.47 -11.38
CA TYR A 10 -22.74 -13.60 -12.52
C TYR A 10 -24.05 -12.93 -12.95
N TYR A 11 -24.00 -11.62 -13.19
CA TYR A 11 -25.11 -10.88 -13.78
C TYR A 11 -24.59 -10.06 -14.95
N HIS A 12 -25.35 -10.02 -16.04
CA HIS A 12 -25.07 -9.12 -17.16
C HIS A 12 -25.70 -7.76 -16.87
N ARG A 13 -24.87 -6.77 -16.55
CA ARG A 13 -25.30 -5.38 -16.45
C ARG A 13 -25.52 -4.82 -17.85
N ARG A 14 -26.67 -4.19 -18.11
CA ARG A 14 -26.86 -3.37 -19.33
C ARG A 14 -25.80 -2.27 -19.37
N GLU A 15 -25.27 -2.00 -20.56
CA GLU A 15 -24.24 -0.99 -20.76
C GLU A 15 -24.76 0.37 -20.25
N ARG A 16 -23.98 1.04 -19.40
CA ARG A 16 -24.37 2.35 -18.86
C ARG A 16 -24.34 3.34 -20.03
N GLU A 17 -25.50 3.91 -20.37
CA GLU A 17 -25.56 5.01 -21.33
C GLU A 17 -24.62 6.13 -20.84
N LYS A 18 -23.64 6.49 -21.68
CA LYS A 18 -22.60 7.50 -21.37
C LYS A 18 -23.17 8.86 -20.92
N ARG A 19 -24.46 9.10 -21.18
CA ARG A 19 -25.24 10.29 -20.82
C ARG A 19 -25.50 10.43 -19.31
N TYR A 20 -25.51 9.34 -18.53
CA TYR A 20 -25.87 9.35 -17.10
C TYR A 20 -24.71 9.07 -16.12
N GLY A 21 -23.46 9.02 -16.60
CA GLY A 21 -22.28 9.02 -15.71
C GLY A 21 -21.04 8.33 -16.28
N ARG A 22 -19.86 8.85 -15.91
CA ARG A 22 -18.56 8.24 -16.24
C ARG A 22 -18.19 7.18 -15.21
N SER A 23 -17.43 6.15 -15.64
CA SER A 23 -16.86 5.17 -14.71
C SER A 23 -15.99 5.88 -13.68
N MET A 24 -16.28 5.66 -12.40
CA MET A 24 -15.45 6.17 -11.31
C MET A 24 -14.11 5.44 -11.21
N TRP A 25 -13.91 4.35 -11.97
CA TRP A 25 -12.72 3.50 -11.97
C TRP A 25 -11.85 3.78 -13.20
N THR A 26 -10.98 4.79 -13.09
CA THR A 26 -9.93 5.08 -14.07
C THR A 26 -8.72 4.16 -13.85
N PHE A 27 -7.86 4.03 -14.87
CA PHE A 27 -6.63 3.24 -14.75
C PHE A 27 -5.74 3.72 -13.59
N ALA A 28 -5.60 5.03 -13.41
CA ALA A 28 -4.85 5.62 -12.29
C ALA A 28 -5.39 5.17 -10.92
N LYS A 29 -6.71 5.09 -10.75
CA LYS A 29 -7.33 4.61 -9.51
C LYS A 29 -7.08 3.11 -9.30
N LYS A 30 -7.12 2.30 -10.37
CA LYS A 30 -6.77 0.87 -10.30
C LYS A 30 -5.31 0.66 -9.88
N PHE A 31 -4.38 1.42 -10.46
CA PHE A 31 -2.96 1.34 -10.13
C PHE A 31 -2.69 1.78 -8.68
N LYS A 32 -3.27 2.90 -8.25
CA LYS A 32 -3.20 3.34 -6.85
C LYS A 32 -3.72 2.25 -5.90
N TYR A 33 -4.88 1.68 -6.22
CA TYR A 33 -5.49 0.62 -5.39
C TYR A 33 -4.61 -0.63 -5.30
N PHE A 34 -3.95 -1.01 -6.39
CA PHE A 34 -2.97 -2.09 -6.40
C PHE A 34 -1.78 -1.79 -5.49
N VAL A 35 -1.17 -0.61 -5.62
CA VAL A 35 -0.04 -0.18 -4.77
C VAL A 35 -0.46 -0.15 -3.29
N ASP A 36 -1.61 0.42 -2.98
CA ASP A 36 -2.13 0.50 -1.61
C ASP A 36 -2.35 -0.90 -1.01
N SER A 37 -2.92 -1.82 -1.79
CA SER A 37 -3.13 -3.22 -1.36
C SER A 37 -1.82 -3.97 -1.20
N PHE A 38 -0.88 -3.80 -2.14
CA PHE A 38 0.43 -4.44 -2.10
C PHE A 38 1.22 -4.02 -0.85
N VAL A 39 1.20 -2.72 -0.52
CA VAL A 39 1.87 -2.16 0.67
C VAL A 39 1.15 -2.57 1.95
N ALA A 40 -0.19 -2.57 1.97
CA ALA A 40 -0.97 -2.89 3.17
C ALA A 40 -0.83 -4.35 3.63
N PHE A 41 -0.65 -5.29 2.70
CA PHE A 41 -0.57 -6.72 3.02
C PHE A 41 0.87 -7.28 3.02
N SER A 42 1.89 -6.48 2.68
CA SER A 42 3.26 -6.98 2.56
C SER A 42 4.31 -6.10 3.25
N TYR A 43 5.25 -6.76 3.95
CA TYR A 43 6.50 -6.15 4.43
C TYR A 43 7.58 -6.05 3.35
N PHE A 44 7.24 -6.42 2.11
CA PHE A 44 8.17 -6.51 0.98
C PHE A 44 8.89 -5.19 0.65
N PRO A 45 8.21 -4.03 0.53
CA PRO A 45 8.87 -2.76 0.21
C PRO A 45 9.96 -2.37 1.20
N VAL A 46 9.68 -2.48 2.50
CA VAL A 46 10.64 -2.17 3.56
C VAL A 46 11.82 -3.14 3.52
N ARG A 47 11.56 -4.44 3.37
CA ARG A 47 12.65 -5.44 3.25
C ARG A 47 13.50 -5.22 2.01
N ALA A 48 12.90 -4.88 0.88
CA ALA A 48 13.63 -4.59 -0.36
C ALA A 48 14.55 -3.37 -0.19
N ALA A 49 14.04 -2.30 0.44
CA ALA A 49 14.83 -1.13 0.81
C ALA A 49 16.01 -1.50 1.73
N SER A 50 15.78 -2.33 2.77
CA SER A 50 16.85 -2.78 3.67
C SER A 50 17.91 -3.62 2.95
N VAL A 51 17.52 -4.57 2.10
CA VAL A 51 18.46 -5.40 1.34
C VAL A 51 19.29 -4.55 0.38
N LEU A 52 18.66 -3.62 -0.33
CA LEU A 52 19.37 -2.67 -1.19
C LEU A 52 20.37 -1.82 -0.41
N GLY A 53 19.99 -1.34 0.78
CA GLY A 53 20.89 -0.59 1.66
C GLY A 53 22.12 -1.41 2.09
N VAL A 54 21.94 -2.68 2.45
CA VAL A 54 23.05 -3.59 2.79
C VAL A 54 23.97 -3.81 1.60
N LEU A 55 23.42 -4.08 0.41
CA LEU A 55 24.21 -4.26 -0.81
C LEU A 55 25.02 -3.01 -1.16
N LEU A 56 24.40 -1.83 -1.12
CA LEU A 56 25.07 -0.54 -1.33
C LEU A 56 26.18 -0.30 -0.31
N SER A 57 25.97 -0.66 0.96
CA SER A 57 26.99 -0.54 2.00
C SER A 57 28.19 -1.45 1.74
N ILE A 58 27.99 -2.70 1.33
CA ILE A 58 29.07 -3.63 0.99
C ILE A 58 29.87 -3.11 -0.21
N PHE A 59 29.20 -2.67 -1.28
CA PHE A 59 29.87 -2.09 -2.44
C PHE A 59 30.63 -0.82 -2.06
N GLY A 60 30.02 0.09 -1.30
CA GLY A 60 30.67 1.31 -0.82
C GLY A 60 31.91 1.03 0.03
N LEU A 61 31.83 0.05 0.95
CA LEU A 61 32.96 -0.34 1.80
C LEU A 61 34.10 -0.96 0.98
N SER A 62 33.78 -1.84 0.03
CA SER A 62 34.78 -2.44 -0.87
C SER A 62 35.50 -1.40 -1.72
N TYR A 63 34.76 -0.42 -2.25
CA TYR A 63 35.32 0.67 -3.04
C TYR A 63 36.17 1.61 -2.19
N ALA A 64 35.72 1.96 -0.98
CA ALA A 64 36.50 2.74 -0.03
C ALA A 64 37.82 2.06 0.32
N LEU A 65 37.80 0.75 0.61
CA LEU A 65 39.01 -0.02 0.90
C LEU A 65 39.97 -0.05 -0.30
N PHE A 66 39.44 -0.24 -1.50
CA PHE A 66 40.22 -0.16 -2.74
C PHE A 66 40.92 1.20 -2.88
N VAL A 67 40.19 2.30 -2.69
CA VAL A 67 40.75 3.67 -2.77
C VAL A 67 41.85 3.90 -1.72
N ILE A 68 41.66 3.42 -0.49
CA ILE A 68 42.65 3.56 0.60
C ILE A 68 43.95 2.82 0.24
N ILE A 69 43.85 1.56 -0.19
CA ILE A 69 45.02 0.75 -0.60
C ILE A 69 45.72 1.41 -1.78
N ALA A 70 44.95 1.83 -2.78
CA ALA A 70 45.47 2.47 -3.98
C ALA A 70 46.21 3.78 -3.64
N ARG A 71 45.69 4.56 -2.68
CA ARG A 71 46.32 5.80 -2.18
C ARG A 71 47.63 5.52 -1.42
N LEU A 72 47.69 4.48 -0.58
CA LEU A 72 48.85 4.16 0.24
C LEU A 72 50.02 3.60 -0.57
N PHE A 73 49.75 2.74 -1.56
CA PHE A 73 50.81 2.05 -2.31
C PHE A 73 51.16 2.69 -3.65
N PHE A 74 50.21 3.36 -4.33
CA PHE A 74 50.42 3.84 -5.71
C PHE A 74 50.45 5.37 -5.84
N GLY A 75 50.33 6.13 -4.74
CA GLY A 75 50.56 7.58 -4.76
C GLY A 75 49.63 8.37 -5.71
N ILE A 76 48.41 7.88 -5.93
CA ILE A 76 47.48 8.43 -6.93
C ILE A 76 47.14 9.90 -6.59
N HIS A 77 47.31 10.78 -7.58
CA HIS A 77 47.00 12.21 -7.48
C HIS A 77 45.48 12.43 -7.61
N ALA A 78 44.99 13.44 -6.88
CA ALA A 78 43.58 13.60 -6.51
C ALA A 78 42.66 14.07 -7.66
N GLU A 79 42.45 13.24 -8.67
CA GLU A 79 41.35 13.38 -9.63
C GLU A 79 40.23 12.38 -9.27
N GLY A 80 39.42 12.74 -8.27
CA GLY A 80 38.32 11.89 -7.78
C GLY A 80 37.03 12.66 -7.46
N TRP A 81 37.00 13.97 -7.71
CA TRP A 81 35.88 14.80 -7.28
C TRP A 81 34.57 14.42 -7.99
N ALA A 82 34.63 14.18 -9.30
CA ALA A 82 33.46 13.76 -10.07
C ALA A 82 32.91 12.40 -9.62
N SER A 83 33.77 11.40 -9.39
CA SER A 83 33.35 10.07 -8.94
C SER A 83 32.78 10.11 -7.51
N ILE A 84 33.38 10.90 -6.61
CA ILE A 84 32.85 11.10 -5.24
C ILE A 84 31.48 11.79 -5.29
N MET A 85 31.31 12.84 -6.10
CA MET A 85 30.02 13.53 -6.23
C MET A 85 28.93 12.61 -6.76
N VAL A 86 29.22 11.78 -7.78
CA VAL A 86 28.26 10.82 -8.33
C VAL A 86 27.85 9.78 -7.28
N VAL A 87 28.81 9.17 -6.58
CA VAL A 87 28.51 8.18 -5.53
C VAL A 87 27.69 8.83 -4.41
N LEU A 88 28.06 10.04 -3.99
CA LEU A 88 27.38 10.76 -2.91
C LEU A 88 25.94 11.08 -3.29
N LEU A 89 25.67 11.55 -4.51
CA LEU A 89 24.31 11.81 -5.00
C LEU A 89 23.47 10.53 -5.05
N ILE A 90 24.03 9.44 -5.58
CA ILE A 90 23.31 8.16 -5.67
C ILE A 90 22.98 7.62 -4.27
N VAL A 91 23.94 7.61 -3.36
CA VAL A 91 23.75 7.11 -2.00
C VAL A 91 22.76 7.98 -1.23
N SER A 92 22.86 9.31 -1.35
CA SER A 92 21.96 10.25 -0.67
C SER A 92 20.53 10.15 -1.21
N GLY A 93 20.37 10.03 -2.53
CA GLY A 93 19.07 9.80 -3.15
C GLY A 93 18.44 8.48 -2.71
N ALA A 94 19.23 7.40 -2.68
CA ALA A 94 18.77 6.10 -2.19
C ALA A 94 18.35 6.16 -0.70
N GLN A 95 19.11 6.86 0.15
CA GLN A 95 18.75 7.06 1.56
C GLN A 95 17.44 7.85 1.71
N MET A 96 17.23 8.94 0.97
CA MET A 96 15.97 9.68 1.00
C MET A 96 14.77 8.81 0.59
N LEU A 97 14.94 7.95 -0.43
CA LEU A 97 13.90 6.99 -0.83
C LEU A 97 13.60 5.98 0.28
N MET A 98 14.63 5.42 0.91
CA MET A 98 14.46 4.48 2.03
C MET A 98 13.72 5.13 3.20
N ILE A 99 14.06 6.37 3.54
CA ILE A 99 13.38 7.14 4.59
C ILE A 99 11.92 7.42 4.21
N GLY A 100 11.64 7.76 2.94
CA GLY A 100 10.28 7.96 2.46
C GLY A 100 9.41 6.71 2.62
N VAL A 101 9.94 5.54 2.25
CA VAL A 101 9.25 4.24 2.47
C VAL A 101 9.03 4.00 3.97
N LEU A 102 10.05 4.21 4.80
CA LEU A 102 9.94 4.07 6.25
C LEU A 102 8.88 4.99 6.86
N GLY A 103 8.81 6.25 6.41
CA GLY A 103 7.83 7.24 6.84
C GLY A 103 6.39 6.80 6.54
N GLU A 104 6.12 6.30 5.34
CA GLU A 104 4.80 5.77 4.96
C GLU A 104 4.39 4.59 5.86
N TYR A 105 5.32 3.67 6.14
CA TYR A 105 5.06 2.52 7.02
C TYR A 105 4.85 2.93 8.48
N MET A 106 5.62 3.90 8.97
CA MET A 106 5.46 4.46 10.32
C MET A 106 4.11 5.17 10.47
N TRP A 107 3.70 5.94 9.45
CA TRP A 107 2.40 6.61 9.43
C TRP A 107 1.24 5.61 9.50
N ARG A 108 1.27 4.54 8.70
CA ARG A 108 0.25 3.49 8.72
C ARG A 108 0.17 2.78 10.08
N ASN A 109 1.31 2.44 10.68
CA ASN A 109 1.35 1.86 12.03
C ASN A 109 0.78 2.82 13.10
N LEU A 110 1.11 4.11 12.99
CA LEU A 110 0.61 5.11 13.91
C LEU A 110 -0.91 5.27 13.80
N ASP A 111 -1.45 5.28 12.59
CA ASP A 111 -2.90 5.38 12.35
C ASP A 111 -3.65 4.18 12.95
N GLU A 112 -3.10 2.97 12.78
CA GLU A 112 -3.62 1.74 13.39
C GLU A 112 -3.60 1.78 14.92
N THR A 113 -2.53 2.34 15.50
CA THR A 113 -2.36 2.46 16.97
C THR A 113 -3.30 3.50 17.58
N ARG A 114 -3.69 4.54 16.83
CA ARG A 114 -4.52 5.65 17.33
C ARG A 114 -5.97 5.25 17.66
N ARG A 115 -6.40 4.01 17.40
CA ARG A 115 -7.72 3.44 17.75
C ARG A 115 -8.90 4.41 17.53
N ARG A 116 -8.83 5.26 16.48
CA ARG A 116 -9.90 6.24 16.24
C ARG A 116 -11.20 5.46 15.95
N PRO A 117 -12.30 5.73 16.67
CA PRO A 117 -13.56 5.06 16.40
C PRO A 117 -13.97 5.33 14.95
N ARG A 118 -14.23 4.27 14.18
CA ARG A 118 -14.54 4.35 12.74
C ARG A 118 -15.83 5.10 12.44
N PHE A 119 -16.71 5.18 13.42
CA PHE A 119 -17.97 5.91 13.34
C PHE A 119 -18.35 6.40 14.73
N VAL A 120 -19.12 7.49 14.78
CA VAL A 120 -19.78 8.00 15.98
C VAL A 120 -21.27 7.83 15.73
N VAL A 121 -21.96 7.11 16.62
CA VAL A 121 -23.41 6.92 16.52
C VAL A 121 -24.09 8.12 17.17
N GLU A 122 -24.89 8.86 16.39
CA GLU A 122 -25.63 10.01 16.91
C GLU A 122 -26.97 9.59 17.54
N ARG A 123 -27.69 8.64 16.93
CA ARG A 123 -28.98 8.14 17.42
C ARG A 123 -29.23 6.71 16.92
N ILE A 124 -29.81 5.89 17.78
CA ILE A 124 -30.36 4.57 17.44
C ILE A 124 -31.88 4.71 17.43
N VAL A 125 -32.53 4.30 16.34
CA VAL A 125 -34.00 4.26 16.24
C VAL A 125 -34.41 2.80 16.25
N GLU A 126 -35.11 2.38 17.31
CA GLU A 126 -35.69 1.05 17.39
C GLU A 126 -36.96 0.98 16.53
N PRO A 127 -37.17 -0.11 15.77
CA PRO A 127 -38.39 -0.26 14.99
C PRO A 127 -39.58 -0.41 15.95
N SER A 128 -40.57 0.48 15.82
CA SER A 128 -41.83 0.37 16.56
C SER A 128 -42.56 -0.92 16.16
N SER A 129 -43.00 -1.69 17.16
CA SER A 129 -43.71 -2.97 17.01
C SER A 129 -45.08 -2.88 16.33
N GLU A 130 -45.46 -1.71 15.81
CA GLU A 130 -46.77 -1.44 15.19
C GLU A 130 -46.82 -1.78 13.70
N SER A 131 -45.68 -1.88 13.00
CA SER A 131 -45.67 -2.14 11.55
C SER A 131 -45.65 -3.63 11.17
N ALA A 132 -45.58 -4.55 12.14
CA ALA A 132 -45.63 -6.00 11.90
C ALA A 132 -47.07 -6.55 11.77
N ALA A 133 -48.09 -5.72 12.01
CA ALA A 133 -49.49 -6.12 11.95
C ALA A 133 -50.12 -6.01 10.53
N ASP A 134 -49.37 -5.52 9.54
CA ASP A 134 -49.88 -5.25 8.19
C ASP A 134 -49.22 -6.15 7.12
N GLU A 135 -48.92 -7.40 7.47
CA GLU A 135 -48.67 -8.44 6.47
C GLU A 135 -50.02 -8.88 5.87
N PRO A 136 -50.26 -8.72 4.56
CA PRO A 136 -51.48 -9.23 3.93
C PRO A 136 -51.43 -10.76 3.96
N GLN A 137 -52.38 -11.35 4.68
CA GLN A 137 -52.75 -12.77 4.59
C GLN A 137 -52.86 -13.16 3.11
N SER A 138 -51.82 -13.81 2.57
CA SER A 138 -51.86 -14.37 1.23
C SER A 138 -51.43 -15.84 1.26
N LEU A 139 -52.44 -16.66 0.97
CA LEU A 139 -52.38 -18.00 0.40
C LEU A 139 -51.96 -19.13 1.36
N GLY A 140 -52.99 -19.69 2.00
CA GLY A 140 -52.95 -21.03 2.56
C GLY A 140 -52.58 -22.04 1.49
N VAL A 141 -51.37 -22.58 1.60
CA VAL A 141 -50.98 -23.82 0.94
C VAL A 141 -51.46 -24.96 1.83
N GLN A 142 -52.65 -25.47 1.55
CA GLN A 142 -53.04 -26.82 1.96
C GLN A 142 -52.15 -27.80 1.18
N ASN A 143 -51.34 -28.57 1.91
CA ASN A 143 -50.58 -29.67 1.35
C ASN A 143 -51.37 -30.97 1.59
N PRO A 144 -51.47 -31.90 0.62
CA PRO A 144 -52.00 -33.24 0.87
C PRO A 144 -51.08 -34.08 1.77
#